data_AF-K2EN60-F1
#
_entry.id   AF-K2EN60-F1
#
_cell.length_a   1.000
_cell.length_b   1.000
_cell.length_c   1.000
_cell.angle_alpha   90.00
_cell.angle_beta   90.00
_cell.angle_gamma   90.00
#
_symmetry.space_group_name_H-M   'P 1'
#
loop_
_entity.id
_entity.type
_entity.pdbx_description
1 polymer ?
#
loop_
_entity_poly.entity_id
_entity_poly.type
_entity_poly.pdbx_seq_one_letter_code
_entity_poly.pdbx_strand_id
1 'polypeptide(L)'
;MEKKVTLLAGGDLMLGDMVNKIGIGVYSRAKLLGLKVFFNEILEEFKQHDFVFGNMEGVLSDEMPCNSIHTLKMRGSKEFAKQLSDIGFNVLSVANNHILEHGEKDFYETVNHLESCGIKCVGIKNKPVYINKNGLAICFIGVSVIQDFTSTDAYNRIVLGDSDFISYITKLKTTCDHIILSVHWGSEFVELPSLSQVEYARQLMEAGVSLILGHHSHCLQGYQKHGNGLVVFSLGNLISDMQFLPARKTGLFSIVLGQDSVEEVRVIPLEIGEDYILHRGYGSLGVEKNTSESSLADYDLYKNDTDYSMAVSMARKRYKVFLRKEFLCNLSKLKLWVTTQLIHYYLFNQIGLKP
;
A
#
# COMPACT_ATOMS: atom_id res chain seq x y z
N MET A 1 17.76 -18.84 -23.40
CA MET A 1 18.06 -18.13 -22.14
C MET A 1 16.93 -18.41 -21.18
N GLU A 2 17.22 -18.59 -19.90
CA GLU A 2 16.20 -18.75 -18.86
C GLU A 2 15.37 -17.45 -18.77
N LYS A 3 14.04 -17.55 -18.83
CA LYS A 3 13.18 -16.38 -18.80
C LYS A 3 13.10 -15.86 -17.37
N LYS A 4 13.59 -14.65 -17.13
CA LYS A 4 13.52 -13.99 -15.82
C LYS A 4 12.96 -12.60 -15.93
N VAL A 5 12.17 -12.21 -14.95
CA VAL A 5 11.66 -10.86 -14.77
C VAL A 5 11.88 -10.43 -13.33
N THR A 6 12.33 -9.20 -13.15
CA THR A 6 12.63 -8.63 -11.83
C THR A 6 11.58 -7.61 -11.42
N LEU A 7 11.10 -7.70 -10.18
CA LEU A 7 10.09 -6.82 -9.59
C LEU A 7 10.62 -6.26 -8.26
N LEU A 8 10.56 -4.95 -8.09
CA LEU A 8 10.75 -4.28 -6.81
C LEU A 8 9.38 -3.85 -6.29
N ALA A 9 8.89 -4.44 -5.21
CA ALA A 9 7.61 -4.08 -4.61
C ALA A 9 7.81 -3.28 -3.33
N GLY A 10 7.17 -2.11 -3.26
CA GLY A 10 7.01 -1.34 -2.04
C GLY A 10 5.54 -1.07 -1.75
N GLY A 11 5.26 -0.61 -0.54
CA GLY A 11 3.89 -0.48 -0.04
C GLY A 11 3.21 0.85 -0.39
N ASP A 12 2.55 1.43 0.61
CA ASP A 12 1.62 2.54 0.41
C ASP A 12 2.36 3.86 0.11
N LEU A 13 1.90 4.55 -0.92
CA LEU A 13 2.37 5.85 -1.39
C LEU A 13 1.30 6.90 -1.05
N MET A 14 1.39 7.48 0.14
CA MET A 14 0.49 8.52 0.62
C MET A 14 1.11 9.89 0.30
N LEU A 15 0.86 10.39 -0.91
CA LEU A 15 1.51 11.60 -1.44
C LEU A 15 0.79 12.91 -1.08
N GLY A 16 -0.34 12.82 -0.37
CA GLY A 16 -1.04 13.94 0.25
C GLY A 16 -0.53 14.19 1.67
N ASP A 17 -0.91 15.33 2.26
CA ASP A 17 -0.77 15.51 3.70
C ASP A 17 -1.92 14.76 4.41
N MET A 18 -1.61 14.08 5.52
CA MET A 18 -2.65 13.60 6.43
C MET A 18 -3.38 14.77 7.10
N VAL A 19 -4.61 14.54 7.56
CA VAL A 19 -5.49 15.60 8.10
C VAL A 19 -4.81 16.45 9.19
N ASN A 20 -4.07 15.83 10.11
CA ASN A 20 -3.35 16.49 11.19
C ASN A 20 -1.97 17.05 10.79
N LYS A 21 -1.61 16.94 9.51
CA LYS A 21 -0.32 17.34 8.92
C LYS A 21 -0.48 18.31 7.75
N ILE A 22 -1.69 18.76 7.45
CA ILE A 22 -1.94 19.72 6.36
C ILE A 22 -1.05 20.96 6.52
N GLY A 23 -0.19 21.20 5.52
CA GLY A 23 0.77 22.30 5.48
C GLY A 23 2.17 21.96 6.01
N ILE A 24 2.37 20.76 6.57
CA ILE A 24 3.64 20.32 7.14
C ILE A 24 4.00 18.85 6.85
N GLY A 25 3.13 18.09 6.19
CA GLY A 25 3.25 16.65 5.94
C GLY A 25 4.03 16.29 4.68
N VAL A 26 3.76 15.10 4.13
CA VAL A 26 4.43 14.58 2.92
C VAL A 26 4.24 15.51 1.74
N TYR A 27 3.00 15.88 1.40
CA TYR A 27 2.71 16.75 0.25
C TYR A 27 3.47 18.06 0.39
N SER A 28 3.33 18.71 1.56
CA SER A 28 3.96 20.01 1.82
C SER A 28 5.48 19.95 1.69
N ARG A 29 6.10 18.88 2.17
CA ARG A 29 7.55 18.68 2.10
C ARG A 29 8.01 18.30 0.68
N ALA A 30 7.26 17.45 -0.02
CA ALA A 30 7.55 17.05 -1.40
C ALA A 30 7.39 18.21 -2.39
N LYS A 31 6.46 19.15 -2.17
CA LYS A 31 6.37 20.39 -2.97
C LYS A 31 7.61 21.28 -2.84
N LEU A 32 8.28 21.27 -1.68
CA LEU A 32 9.49 22.07 -1.42
C LEU A 32 10.77 21.38 -1.92
N LEU A 33 10.90 20.08 -1.67
CA LEU A 33 12.15 19.34 -1.89
C LEU A 33 12.16 18.52 -3.19
N GLY A 34 10.99 18.24 -3.75
CA GLY A 34 10.80 17.22 -4.78
C GLY A 34 10.69 15.82 -4.19
N LEU A 35 9.90 14.96 -4.83
CA LEU A 35 9.59 13.61 -4.35
C LEU A 35 10.82 12.69 -4.36
N LYS A 36 11.78 12.93 -5.26
CA LYS A 36 13.01 12.15 -5.37
C LYS A 36 13.81 12.09 -4.06
N VAL A 37 13.78 13.17 -3.27
CA VAL A 37 14.51 13.26 -2.00
C VAL A 37 14.08 12.18 -1.00
N PHE A 38 12.83 11.73 -1.07
CA PHE A 38 12.27 10.70 -0.19
C PHE A 38 12.86 9.31 -0.45
N PHE A 39 13.53 9.12 -1.60
CA PHE A 39 14.06 7.81 -2.05
C PHE A 39 15.59 7.79 -2.20
N ASN A 40 16.30 8.85 -1.82
CA ASN A 40 17.72 9.04 -2.18
C ASN A 40 18.63 7.84 -1.84
N GLU A 41 18.40 7.16 -0.72
CA GLU A 41 19.21 6.00 -0.27
C GLU A 41 18.94 4.69 -1.03
N ILE A 42 17.85 4.65 -1.82
CA ILE A 42 17.34 3.43 -2.46
C ILE A 42 17.12 3.56 -3.97
N LEU A 43 17.39 4.71 -4.58
CA LEU A 43 17.22 4.92 -6.03
C LEU A 43 17.94 3.88 -6.91
N GLU A 44 19.07 3.32 -6.46
CA GLU A 44 19.77 2.29 -7.22
C GLU A 44 19.00 0.96 -7.27
N GLU A 45 18.23 0.63 -6.23
CA GLU A 45 17.37 -0.57 -6.24
C GLU A 45 16.32 -0.43 -7.36
N PHE A 46 15.77 0.77 -7.58
CA PHE A 46 14.71 1.01 -8.57
C PHE A 46 15.20 0.76 -10.00
N LYS A 47 16.45 1.13 -10.31
CA LYS A 47 17.06 0.97 -11.64
C LYS A 47 17.37 -0.48 -12.00
N GLN A 48 17.46 -1.36 -11.01
CA GLN A 48 17.87 -2.76 -11.19
C GLN A 48 16.71 -3.69 -11.55
N HIS A 49 15.47 -3.20 -11.58
CA HIS A 49 14.28 -4.04 -11.74
C HIS A 49 13.49 -3.67 -13.00
N ASP A 50 12.88 -4.67 -13.65
CA ASP A 50 12.00 -4.48 -14.80
C ASP A 50 10.71 -3.77 -14.40
N PHE A 51 10.18 -4.10 -13.22
CA PHE A 51 8.99 -3.51 -12.64
C PHE A 51 9.29 -2.91 -11.27
N VAL A 52 8.79 -1.70 -11.04
CA VAL A 52 8.78 -1.06 -9.72
C VAL A 52 7.33 -0.77 -9.37
N PHE A 53 6.88 -1.42 -8.30
CA PHE A 53 5.50 -1.48 -7.86
C PHE A 53 5.27 -0.72 -6.55
N GLY A 54 4.08 -0.11 -6.43
CA GLY A 54 3.58 0.53 -5.20
C GLY A 54 2.05 0.57 -5.15
N ASN A 55 1.48 0.90 -3.99
CA ASN A 55 0.06 1.20 -3.83
C ASN A 55 -0.15 2.71 -3.73
N MET A 56 -0.78 3.33 -4.73
CA MET A 56 -1.09 4.76 -4.74
C MET A 56 -2.33 5.00 -3.87
N GLU A 57 -2.14 5.49 -2.65
CA GLU A 57 -3.20 5.65 -1.67
C GLU A 57 -3.53 7.13 -1.47
N GLY A 58 -4.66 7.54 -2.04
CA GLY A 58 -5.03 8.94 -2.24
C GLY A 58 -4.95 9.35 -3.71
N VAL A 59 -5.32 10.61 -3.98
CA VAL A 59 -5.46 11.12 -5.36
C VAL A 59 -4.31 12.03 -5.77
N LEU A 60 -4.01 12.10 -7.06
CA LEU A 60 -3.12 13.08 -7.67
C LEU A 60 -3.94 13.98 -8.60
N SER A 61 -4.25 15.18 -8.12
CA SER A 61 -5.14 16.12 -8.82
C SER A 61 -4.50 17.48 -9.04
N ASP A 62 -5.19 18.34 -9.78
CA ASP A 62 -4.89 19.77 -9.80
C ASP A 62 -4.99 20.39 -8.39
N GLU A 63 -4.26 21.48 -8.18
CA GLU A 63 -4.39 22.28 -6.96
C GLU A 63 -5.79 22.89 -6.87
N MET A 64 -6.46 22.69 -5.73
CA MET A 64 -7.77 23.26 -5.44
C MET A 64 -7.68 24.41 -4.41
N PRO A 65 -8.65 25.34 -4.38
CA PRO A 65 -8.70 26.39 -3.37
C PRO A 65 -8.65 25.82 -1.94
N CYS A 66 -7.75 26.36 -1.13
CA CYS A 66 -7.38 25.86 0.20
C CYS A 66 -8.34 26.41 1.28
N ASN A 67 -9.53 25.82 1.43
CA ASN A 67 -10.51 26.29 2.42
C ASN A 67 -11.07 25.20 3.36
N SER A 68 -10.74 23.92 3.15
CA SER A 68 -11.21 22.82 3.98
C SER A 68 -10.17 21.74 4.16
N ILE A 69 -10.00 21.25 5.39
CA ILE A 69 -9.14 20.10 5.68
C ILE A 69 -9.61 18.83 4.94
N HIS A 70 -10.91 18.69 4.67
CA HIS A 70 -11.47 17.54 3.98
C HIS A 70 -11.16 17.53 2.49
N THR A 71 -10.99 18.70 1.87
CA THR A 71 -10.61 18.81 0.45
C THR A 71 -9.11 18.57 0.25
N LEU A 72 -8.29 18.75 1.28
CA LEU A 72 -6.83 18.67 1.18
C LEU A 72 -6.23 17.35 1.67
N LYS A 73 -6.91 16.66 2.59
CA LYS A 73 -6.40 15.39 3.13
C LYS A 73 -6.08 14.43 1.98
N MET A 74 -4.95 13.74 2.05
CA MET A 74 -4.63 12.65 1.11
C MET A 74 -4.66 13.04 -0.38
N ARG A 75 -4.57 14.34 -0.69
CA ARG A 75 -4.54 14.88 -2.04
C ARG A 75 -3.11 15.31 -2.38
N GLY A 76 -2.50 14.62 -3.34
CA GLY A 76 -1.19 14.96 -3.91
C GLY A 76 -1.30 15.85 -5.16
N SER A 77 -0.15 16.41 -5.56
CA SER A 77 -0.01 17.22 -6.79
C SER A 77 -0.02 16.31 -8.02
N LYS A 78 -0.70 16.69 -9.11
CA LYS A 78 -0.60 15.96 -10.39
C LYS A 78 0.85 15.79 -10.88
N GLU A 79 1.72 16.75 -10.59
CA GLU A 79 3.14 16.73 -10.98
C GLU A 79 3.89 15.56 -10.32
N PHE A 80 3.38 15.01 -9.23
CA PHE A 80 3.99 13.84 -8.60
C PHE A 80 3.88 12.58 -9.46
N ALA A 81 2.92 12.48 -10.39
CA ALA A 81 2.86 11.37 -11.34
C ALA A 81 4.13 11.30 -12.20
N LYS A 82 4.59 12.45 -12.71
CA LYS A 82 5.83 12.53 -13.49
C LYS A 82 7.05 12.23 -12.62
N GLN A 83 7.08 12.73 -11.39
CA GLN A 83 8.20 12.47 -10.48
C GLN A 83 8.29 10.99 -10.07
N LEU A 84 7.17 10.30 -9.83
CA LEU A 84 7.13 8.86 -9.58
C LEU A 84 7.71 8.08 -10.78
N SER A 85 7.32 8.45 -11.99
CA SER A 85 7.87 7.86 -13.23
C SER A 85 9.38 8.09 -13.34
N ASP A 86 9.85 9.32 -13.06
CA ASP A 86 11.28 9.66 -13.08
C ASP A 86 12.12 8.93 -12.01
N ILE A 87 11.50 8.58 -10.88
CA ILE A 87 12.12 7.77 -9.83
C ILE A 87 12.22 6.29 -10.26
N GLY A 88 11.30 5.83 -11.11
CA GLY A 88 11.33 4.49 -11.70
C GLY A 88 10.04 3.68 -11.52
N PHE A 89 9.03 4.19 -10.82
CA PHE A 89 7.73 3.51 -10.71
C PHE A 89 7.12 3.32 -12.09
N ASN A 90 6.61 2.12 -12.36
CA ASN A 90 5.99 1.81 -13.65
C ASN A 90 4.73 0.93 -13.54
N VAL A 91 4.39 0.43 -12.35
CA VAL A 91 3.11 -0.21 -12.05
C VAL A 91 2.62 0.28 -10.69
N LEU A 92 1.40 0.80 -10.59
CA LEU A 92 0.83 1.23 -9.31
C LEU A 92 -0.58 0.68 -9.12
N SER A 93 -0.86 0.13 -7.95
CA SER A 93 -2.23 -0.19 -7.54
C SER A 93 -2.99 1.08 -7.19
N VAL A 94 -4.24 1.15 -7.64
CA VAL A 94 -5.20 2.22 -7.34
C VAL A 94 -6.50 1.64 -6.76
N ALA A 95 -6.44 0.44 -6.16
CA ALA A 95 -7.57 -0.21 -5.50
C ALA A 95 -7.39 -0.19 -3.99
N ASN A 96 -7.86 0.87 -3.34
CA ASN A 96 -7.80 1.07 -1.89
C ASN A 96 -8.94 1.98 -1.43
N ASN A 97 -9.21 2.03 -0.13
CA ASN A 97 -10.36 2.77 0.42
C ASN A 97 -10.21 4.30 0.36
N HIS A 98 -9.02 4.83 0.08
CA HIS A 98 -8.78 6.27 -0.04
C HIS A 98 -8.80 6.81 -1.48
N ILE A 99 -8.75 5.93 -2.49
CA ILE A 99 -8.61 6.37 -3.89
C ILE A 99 -9.82 7.17 -4.42
N LEU A 100 -11.00 6.97 -3.83
CA LEU A 100 -12.24 7.70 -4.15
C LEU A 100 -12.62 8.73 -3.08
N GLU A 101 -11.73 9.04 -2.14
CA GLU A 101 -12.02 9.97 -1.04
C GLU A 101 -12.43 11.37 -1.52
N HIS A 102 -12.01 11.73 -2.72
CA HIS A 102 -12.34 12.99 -3.40
C HIS A 102 -13.30 12.83 -4.59
N GLY A 103 -13.90 11.65 -4.73
CA GLY A 103 -14.86 11.33 -5.78
C GLY A 103 -14.24 10.75 -7.05
N GLU A 104 -15.12 10.24 -7.91
CA GLU A 104 -14.76 9.48 -9.11
C GLU A 104 -14.01 10.31 -10.16
N LYS A 105 -14.30 11.62 -10.26
CA LYS A 105 -13.58 12.54 -11.13
C LYS A 105 -12.08 12.54 -10.83
N ASP A 106 -11.73 12.75 -9.56
CA ASP A 106 -10.34 12.87 -9.12
C ASP A 106 -9.61 11.51 -9.17
N PHE A 107 -10.34 10.41 -9.01
CA PHE A 107 -9.83 9.06 -9.28
C PHE A 107 -9.38 8.90 -10.73
N TYR A 108 -10.24 9.19 -11.71
CA TYR A 108 -9.87 9.05 -13.12
C TYR A 108 -8.82 10.07 -13.55
N GLU A 109 -8.81 11.29 -12.98
CA GLU A 109 -7.71 12.23 -13.18
C GLU A 109 -6.38 11.66 -12.68
N THR A 110 -6.37 11.02 -11.49
CA THR A 110 -5.19 10.33 -10.95
C THR A 110 -4.70 9.25 -11.91
N VAL A 111 -5.61 8.39 -12.39
CA VAL A 111 -5.29 7.34 -13.38
C VAL A 111 -4.70 7.94 -14.64
N ASN A 112 -5.31 9.01 -15.18
CA ASN A 112 -4.84 9.67 -16.40
C ASN A 112 -3.46 10.30 -16.21
N HIS A 113 -3.20 10.97 -15.09
CA HIS A 113 -1.89 11.54 -14.77
C HIS A 113 -0.81 10.45 -14.72
N LEU A 114 -1.08 9.33 -14.05
CA LEU A 114 -0.16 8.19 -13.96
C LEU A 114 0.07 7.51 -15.32
N GLU A 115 -0.99 7.14 -16.04
CA GLU A 115 -0.89 6.46 -17.34
C GLU A 115 -0.20 7.35 -18.39
N SER A 116 -0.42 8.67 -18.37
CA SER A 116 0.28 9.62 -19.27
C SER A 116 1.78 9.70 -19.02
N CYS A 117 2.25 9.34 -17.81
CA CYS A 117 3.66 9.26 -17.44
C CYS A 117 4.25 7.85 -17.63
N GLY A 118 3.51 6.93 -18.26
CA GLY A 118 3.96 5.56 -18.53
C GLY A 118 3.74 4.58 -17.38
N ILE A 119 3.09 4.98 -16.30
CA ILE A 119 2.79 4.12 -15.15
C ILE A 119 1.51 3.33 -15.43
N LYS A 120 1.55 2.01 -15.30
CA LYS A 120 0.37 1.15 -15.44
C LYS A 120 -0.45 1.15 -14.14
N CYS A 121 -1.68 1.62 -14.21
CA CYS A 121 -2.61 1.57 -13.08
C CYS A 121 -3.31 0.21 -13.00
N VAL A 122 -3.20 -0.48 -11.86
CA VAL A 122 -3.84 -1.77 -11.61
C VAL A 122 -4.95 -1.60 -10.57
N GLY A 123 -6.05 -2.34 -10.75
CA GLY A 123 -7.19 -2.30 -9.82
C GLY A 123 -8.37 -1.43 -10.23
N ILE A 124 -8.31 -0.77 -11.38
CA ILE A 124 -9.48 -0.21 -12.06
C ILE A 124 -10.49 -1.34 -12.34
N LYS A 125 -11.79 -1.04 -12.21
CA LYS A 125 -12.86 -2.03 -12.31
C LYS A 125 -12.78 -2.84 -13.60
N ASN A 126 -12.74 -4.17 -13.47
CA ASN A 126 -12.74 -5.12 -14.58
C ASN A 126 -11.63 -4.89 -15.64
N LYS A 127 -10.53 -4.20 -15.27
CA LYS A 127 -9.41 -3.87 -16.16
C LYS A 127 -8.10 -4.50 -15.65
N PRO A 128 -7.90 -5.82 -15.78
CA PRO A 128 -6.59 -6.43 -15.52
C PRO A 128 -5.53 -5.88 -16.48
N VAL A 129 -4.28 -5.82 -16.03
CA VAL A 129 -3.16 -5.32 -16.84
C VAL A 129 -2.26 -6.48 -17.24
N TYR A 130 -2.19 -6.75 -18.56
CA TYR A 130 -1.31 -7.78 -19.12
C TYR A 130 -0.04 -7.16 -19.68
N ILE A 131 1.11 -7.72 -19.30
CA ILE A 131 2.42 -7.30 -19.78
C ILE A 131 3.22 -8.54 -20.18
N ASN A 132 3.77 -8.54 -21.39
CA ASN A 132 4.77 -9.52 -21.78
C ASN A 132 6.17 -8.94 -21.57
N LYS A 133 7.01 -9.61 -20.77
CA LYS A 133 8.39 -9.19 -20.52
C LYS A 133 9.28 -10.42 -20.52
N ASN A 134 10.37 -10.36 -21.28
CA ASN A 134 11.33 -11.47 -21.42
C ASN A 134 10.69 -12.82 -21.79
N GLY A 135 9.57 -12.79 -22.52
CA GLY A 135 8.81 -13.98 -22.93
C GLY A 135 7.90 -14.58 -21.86
N LEU A 136 7.71 -13.91 -20.73
CA LEU A 136 6.72 -14.24 -19.70
C LEU A 136 5.50 -13.33 -19.84
N ALA A 137 4.31 -13.93 -19.87
CA ALA A 137 3.03 -13.25 -19.81
C ALA A 137 2.62 -13.03 -18.35
N ILE A 138 2.61 -11.78 -17.91
CA ILE A 138 2.33 -11.38 -16.53
C ILE A 138 1.02 -10.61 -16.48
N CYS A 139 0.10 -11.02 -15.62
CA CYS A 139 -1.16 -10.35 -15.35
C CYS A 139 -1.11 -9.68 -13.98
N PHE A 140 -1.26 -8.36 -13.93
CA PHE A 140 -1.43 -7.62 -12.69
C PHE A 140 -2.90 -7.33 -12.41
N ILE A 141 -3.31 -7.54 -11.16
CA ILE A 141 -4.66 -7.27 -10.66
C ILE A 141 -4.54 -6.53 -9.33
N GLY A 142 -5.37 -5.51 -9.13
CA GLY A 142 -5.51 -4.83 -7.84
C GLY A 142 -6.94 -4.99 -7.33
N VAL A 143 -7.10 -5.24 -6.03
CA VAL A 143 -8.41 -5.34 -5.36
C VAL A 143 -8.34 -4.76 -3.94
N SER A 144 -9.48 -4.25 -3.44
CA SER A 144 -9.65 -3.94 -2.02
C SER A 144 -10.72 -4.83 -1.41
N VAL A 145 -10.46 -5.32 -0.19
CA VAL A 145 -11.49 -5.90 0.70
C VAL A 145 -11.99 -4.89 1.74
N ILE A 146 -11.37 -3.72 1.81
CA ILE A 146 -11.73 -2.66 2.74
C ILE A 146 -12.83 -1.81 2.12
N GLN A 147 -13.90 -1.63 2.89
CA GLN A 147 -15.04 -0.81 2.51
C GLN A 147 -14.64 0.67 2.48
N ASP A 148 -15.07 1.37 1.43
CA ASP A 148 -15.12 2.83 1.38
C ASP A 148 -16.59 3.30 1.51
N PHE A 149 -16.81 4.61 1.63
CA PHE A 149 -18.15 5.19 1.77
C PHE A 149 -18.71 5.74 0.46
N THR A 150 -18.31 5.18 -0.68
CA THR A 150 -18.71 5.65 -2.00
C THR A 150 -19.66 4.67 -2.68
N SER A 151 -20.57 5.19 -3.51
CA SER A 151 -21.57 4.39 -4.24
C SER A 151 -21.13 3.97 -5.64
N THR A 152 -19.95 4.40 -6.09
CA THR A 152 -19.42 4.15 -7.44
C THR A 152 -18.61 2.87 -7.45
N ASP A 153 -18.52 2.15 -8.56
CA ASP A 153 -17.76 0.91 -8.69
C ASP A 153 -16.46 1.07 -9.48
N ALA A 154 -15.84 2.25 -9.46
CA ALA A 154 -14.71 2.63 -10.32
C ALA A 154 -13.44 1.75 -10.18
N TYR A 155 -13.29 1.05 -9.05
CA TYR A 155 -12.18 0.13 -8.81
C TYR A 155 -12.69 -1.23 -8.28
N ASN A 156 -11.85 -2.26 -8.36
CA ASN A 156 -12.24 -3.61 -7.92
C ASN A 156 -12.37 -3.69 -6.40
N ARG A 157 -13.62 -3.81 -5.92
CA ARG A 157 -13.95 -4.19 -4.55
C ARG A 157 -14.42 -5.63 -4.51
N ILE A 158 -13.90 -6.38 -3.55
CA ILE A 158 -14.28 -7.77 -3.28
C ILE A 158 -14.49 -7.93 -1.77
N VAL A 159 -15.00 -9.08 -1.36
CA VAL A 159 -15.04 -9.46 0.07
C VAL A 159 -13.95 -10.46 0.38
N LEU A 160 -13.50 -10.50 1.63
CA LEU A 160 -12.55 -11.53 2.06
C LEU A 160 -13.21 -12.91 1.93
N GLY A 161 -12.56 -13.84 1.22
CA GLY A 161 -13.15 -15.16 0.95
C GLY A 161 -14.10 -15.21 -0.26
N ASP A 162 -14.09 -14.21 -1.15
CA ASP A 162 -14.93 -14.18 -2.35
C ASP A 162 -14.62 -15.36 -3.31
N SER A 163 -15.56 -16.31 -3.40
CA SER A 163 -15.47 -17.50 -4.24
C SER A 163 -15.58 -17.22 -5.74
N ASP A 164 -16.30 -16.17 -6.13
CA ASP A 164 -16.42 -15.77 -7.52
C ASP A 164 -15.09 -15.16 -8.00
N PHE A 165 -14.43 -14.39 -7.14
CA PHE A 165 -13.10 -13.89 -7.42
C PHE A 165 -12.06 -15.02 -7.52
N ILE A 166 -12.10 -16.01 -6.63
CA ILE A 166 -11.24 -17.22 -6.75
C ILE A 166 -11.48 -17.91 -8.11
N SER A 167 -12.75 -18.09 -8.50
CA SER A 167 -13.10 -18.70 -9.79
C SER A 167 -12.62 -17.88 -10.99
N TYR A 168 -12.61 -16.55 -10.87
CA TYR A 168 -12.06 -15.64 -11.86
C TYR A 168 -10.54 -15.80 -12.00
N ILE A 169 -9.81 -15.88 -10.89
CA ILE A 169 -8.36 -16.15 -10.87
C ILE A 169 -8.03 -17.48 -11.56
N THR A 170 -8.74 -18.56 -11.24
CA THR A 170 -8.52 -19.87 -11.86
C THR A 170 -8.66 -19.82 -13.38
N LYS A 171 -9.65 -19.09 -13.89
CA LYS A 171 -9.82 -18.87 -15.34
C LYS A 171 -8.67 -18.06 -15.93
N LEU A 172 -8.29 -16.97 -15.26
CA LEU A 172 -7.20 -16.10 -15.71
C LEU A 172 -5.86 -16.81 -15.78
N LYS A 173 -5.59 -17.76 -14.87
CA LYS A 173 -4.31 -18.48 -14.84
C LYS A 173 -4.04 -19.23 -16.15
N THR A 174 -5.07 -19.61 -16.90
CA THR A 174 -4.93 -20.24 -18.22
C THR A 174 -4.41 -19.30 -19.32
N THR A 175 -4.37 -17.98 -19.04
CA THR A 175 -4.03 -16.93 -20.01
C THR A 175 -2.68 -16.25 -19.74
N CYS A 176 -2.00 -16.60 -18.64
CA CYS A 176 -0.75 -15.98 -18.22
C CYS A 176 0.16 -16.93 -17.44
N ASP A 177 1.47 -16.65 -17.49
CA ASP A 177 2.49 -17.39 -16.74
C ASP A 177 2.43 -17.02 -15.26
N HIS A 178 2.30 -15.72 -14.96
CA HIS A 178 2.18 -15.21 -13.60
C HIS A 178 0.98 -14.29 -13.41
N ILE A 179 0.29 -14.46 -12.27
CA ILE A 179 -0.66 -13.49 -11.74
C ILE A 179 -0.01 -12.82 -10.53
N ILE A 180 0.10 -11.49 -10.59
CA ILE A 180 0.54 -10.64 -9.48
C ILE A 180 -0.68 -9.89 -8.97
N LEU A 181 -1.05 -10.14 -7.72
CA LEU A 181 -2.26 -9.63 -7.10
C LEU A 181 -1.89 -8.64 -5.98
N SER A 182 -2.23 -7.37 -6.16
CA SER A 182 -2.23 -6.37 -5.10
C SER A 182 -3.55 -6.44 -4.32
N VAL A 183 -3.47 -6.60 -3.01
CA VAL A 183 -4.65 -6.73 -2.13
C VAL A 183 -4.59 -5.71 -1.00
N HIS A 184 -5.56 -4.81 -0.96
CA HIS A 184 -5.71 -3.83 0.11
C HIS A 184 -6.62 -4.43 1.21
N TRP A 185 -6.04 -4.90 2.32
CA TRP A 185 -6.72 -5.75 3.33
C TRP A 185 -6.18 -5.68 4.77
N GLY A 186 -6.87 -6.34 5.69
CA GLY A 186 -6.43 -6.45 7.07
C GLY A 186 -6.91 -5.28 7.92
N SER A 187 -6.25 -5.04 9.05
CA SER A 187 -6.60 -3.97 9.97
C SER A 187 -5.43 -3.05 10.20
N GLU A 188 -5.69 -1.74 10.17
CA GLU A 188 -4.69 -0.71 10.45
C GLU A 188 -3.94 -0.97 11.76
N PHE A 189 -2.63 -0.80 11.69
CA PHE A 189 -1.69 -0.84 12.80
C PHE A 189 -1.56 -2.19 13.52
N VAL A 190 -2.01 -3.27 12.89
CA VAL A 190 -1.80 -4.65 13.36
C VAL A 190 -0.62 -5.26 12.61
N GLU A 191 0.43 -5.63 13.33
CA GLU A 191 1.71 -6.10 12.76
C GLU A 191 1.67 -7.55 12.27
N LEU A 192 0.57 -8.28 12.49
CA LEU A 192 0.38 -9.66 12.04
C LEU A 192 -0.94 -9.81 11.27
N PRO A 193 -0.99 -10.64 10.21
CA PRO A 193 -2.22 -10.89 9.48
C PRO A 193 -3.26 -11.64 10.32
N SER A 194 -4.54 -11.50 9.98
CA SER A 194 -5.60 -12.34 10.56
C SER A 194 -5.56 -13.76 10.02
N LEU A 195 -6.13 -14.72 10.75
CA LEU A 195 -6.26 -16.10 10.26
C LEU A 195 -7.05 -16.17 8.95
N SER A 196 -8.09 -15.34 8.80
CA SER A 196 -8.88 -15.26 7.57
C SER A 196 -8.07 -14.67 6.39
N GLN A 197 -7.16 -13.72 6.62
CA GLN A 197 -6.25 -13.24 5.58
C GLN A 197 -5.31 -14.35 5.11
N VAL A 198 -4.75 -15.11 6.06
CA VAL A 198 -3.85 -16.23 5.75
C VAL A 198 -4.56 -17.32 4.96
N GLU A 199 -5.76 -17.71 5.39
CA GLU A 199 -6.55 -18.72 4.68
C GLU A 199 -6.99 -18.26 3.29
N TYR A 200 -7.41 -16.99 3.15
CA TYR A 200 -7.78 -16.47 1.83
C TYR A 200 -6.58 -16.35 0.89
N ALA A 201 -5.41 -15.94 1.41
CA ALA A 201 -4.17 -15.94 0.64
C ALA A 201 -3.84 -17.35 0.12
N ARG A 202 -3.95 -18.38 0.96
CA ARG A 202 -3.76 -19.79 0.56
C ARG A 202 -4.67 -20.17 -0.62
N GLN A 203 -5.97 -19.87 -0.52
CA GLN A 203 -6.94 -20.17 -1.57
C GLN A 203 -6.62 -19.46 -2.90
N LEU A 204 -6.17 -18.20 -2.83
CA LEU A 204 -5.75 -17.44 -4.01
C LEU A 204 -4.48 -18.02 -4.64
N MET A 205 -3.49 -18.44 -3.84
CA MET A 205 -2.28 -19.11 -4.33
C MET A 205 -2.62 -20.43 -5.02
N GLU A 206 -3.49 -21.24 -4.42
CA GLU A 206 -3.98 -22.52 -4.99
C GLU A 206 -4.78 -22.32 -6.28
N ALA A 207 -5.49 -21.19 -6.42
CA ALA A 207 -6.18 -20.82 -7.64
C ALA A 207 -5.24 -20.40 -8.79
N GLY A 208 -3.97 -20.12 -8.49
CA GLY A 208 -2.95 -19.80 -9.49
C GLY A 208 -2.30 -18.43 -9.36
N VAL A 209 -2.53 -17.69 -8.26
CA VAL A 209 -1.75 -16.46 -7.99
C VAL A 209 -0.28 -16.84 -7.74
N SER A 210 0.65 -16.15 -8.40
CA SER A 210 2.08 -16.35 -8.20
C SER A 210 2.64 -15.45 -7.11
N LEU A 211 2.12 -14.23 -7.00
CA LEU A 211 2.57 -13.23 -6.04
C LEU A 211 1.38 -12.44 -5.48
N ILE A 212 1.22 -12.44 -4.16
CA ILE A 212 0.29 -11.55 -3.45
C ILE A 212 1.09 -10.43 -2.78
N LEU A 213 0.69 -9.18 -3.03
CA LEU A 213 1.25 -7.97 -2.45
C LEU A 213 0.18 -7.27 -1.61
N GLY A 214 0.25 -7.43 -0.30
CA GLY A 214 -0.70 -6.87 0.65
C GLY A 214 -0.39 -5.42 1.04
N HIS A 215 -1.44 -4.68 1.41
CA HIS A 215 -1.42 -3.26 1.80
C HIS A 215 -2.38 -2.98 2.97
N HIS A 216 -2.67 -1.72 3.27
CA HIS A 216 -3.70 -1.21 4.21
C HIS A 216 -3.37 -1.30 5.70
N SER A 217 -2.71 -2.36 6.18
CA SER A 217 -2.38 -2.42 7.62
C SER A 217 -1.47 -1.28 8.07
N HIS A 218 -0.82 -0.58 7.12
CA HIS A 218 0.23 0.42 7.29
C HIS A 218 1.47 -0.08 8.05
N CYS A 219 1.44 -1.31 8.58
CA CYS A 219 2.57 -2.01 9.16
C CYS A 219 3.15 -2.97 8.14
N LEU A 220 4.47 -3.05 8.06
CA LEU A 220 5.11 -4.19 7.42
C LEU A 220 4.68 -5.48 8.14
N GLN A 221 4.12 -6.42 7.39
CA GLN A 221 3.77 -7.75 7.89
C GLN A 221 4.67 -8.81 7.23
N GLY A 222 4.59 -10.02 7.75
CA GLY A 222 5.37 -11.14 7.24
C GLY A 222 5.08 -11.51 5.79
N TYR A 223 6.02 -12.23 5.17
CA TYR A 223 5.83 -12.93 3.89
C TYR A 223 5.98 -14.46 4.01
N GLN A 224 5.36 -15.20 3.11
CA GLN A 224 5.34 -16.66 3.09
C GLN A 224 5.51 -17.18 1.65
N LYS A 225 6.41 -18.15 1.44
CA LYS A 225 6.42 -18.94 0.20
C LYS A 225 5.32 -20.00 0.25
N HIS A 226 4.58 -20.14 -0.84
CA HIS A 226 3.53 -21.15 -0.99
C HIS A 226 3.69 -21.87 -2.33
N GLY A 227 4.24 -23.09 -2.29
CA GLY A 227 4.65 -23.80 -3.49
C GLY A 227 5.62 -22.96 -4.31
N ASN A 228 5.25 -22.68 -5.57
CA ASN A 228 6.05 -21.88 -6.49
C ASN A 228 5.83 -20.36 -6.36
N GLY A 229 4.99 -19.90 -5.42
CA GLY A 229 4.65 -18.48 -5.29
C GLY A 229 5.01 -17.87 -3.94
N LEU A 230 4.69 -16.58 -3.80
CA LEU A 230 4.99 -15.75 -2.63
C LEU A 230 3.77 -14.94 -2.20
N VAL A 231 3.53 -14.88 -0.90
CA VAL A 231 2.56 -13.98 -0.27
C VAL A 231 3.31 -12.99 0.59
N VAL A 232 3.16 -11.69 0.36
CA VAL A 232 3.57 -10.63 1.30
C VAL A 232 2.30 -10.06 1.91
N PHE A 233 2.05 -10.29 3.20
CA PHE A 233 0.76 -9.95 3.81
C PHE A 233 0.53 -8.45 3.94
N SER A 234 1.60 -7.67 4.12
CA SER A 234 1.57 -6.22 3.99
C SER A 234 2.97 -5.68 3.74
N LEU A 235 3.09 -4.81 2.75
CA LEU A 235 4.33 -4.12 2.41
C LEU A 235 4.61 -2.90 3.33
N GLY A 236 3.66 -2.51 4.18
CA GLY A 236 3.75 -1.30 5.01
C GLY A 236 3.66 0.01 4.21
N ASN A 237 4.08 1.13 4.80
CA ASN A 237 4.12 2.41 4.11
C ASN A 237 5.46 2.61 3.40
N LEU A 238 5.47 3.01 2.13
CA LEU A 238 6.70 3.47 1.48
C LEU A 238 6.85 4.99 1.56
N ILE A 239 5.77 5.75 1.44
CA ILE A 239 5.75 7.18 1.78
C ILE A 239 4.53 7.46 2.65
N SER A 240 4.76 8.03 3.83
CA SER A 240 3.70 8.46 4.73
C SER A 240 4.21 9.49 5.74
N ASP A 241 3.36 10.43 6.16
CA ASP A 241 3.59 11.30 7.33
C ASP A 241 3.00 10.71 8.62
N MET A 242 2.54 9.45 8.60
CA MET A 242 2.16 8.69 9.81
C MET A 242 3.38 8.35 10.67
N GLN A 243 3.61 9.14 11.72
CA GLN A 243 4.74 8.95 12.64
C GLN A 243 4.47 7.93 13.77
N PHE A 244 3.38 7.19 13.69
CA PHE A 244 3.10 6.11 14.64
C PHE A 244 4.07 4.96 14.40
N LEU A 245 4.83 4.54 15.43
CA LEU A 245 5.99 3.64 15.27
C LEU A 245 5.72 2.38 14.41
N PRO A 246 4.60 1.64 14.58
CA PRO A 246 4.30 0.48 13.72
C PRO A 246 4.21 0.82 12.22
N ALA A 247 3.80 2.06 11.89
CA ALA A 247 3.62 2.54 10.53
C ALA A 247 4.88 3.10 9.87
N ARG A 248 5.99 3.20 10.63
CA ARG A 248 7.30 3.70 10.14
C ARG A 248 8.21 2.59 9.63
N LYS A 249 8.09 1.37 10.17
CA LYS A 249 8.87 0.22 9.71
C LYS A 249 8.31 -0.28 8.38
N THR A 250 9.17 -0.42 7.39
CA THR A 250 8.79 -0.77 6.03
C THR A 250 9.90 -1.53 5.31
N GLY A 251 9.70 -1.88 4.05
CA GLY A 251 10.73 -2.52 3.25
C GLY A 251 10.40 -2.54 1.77
N LEU A 252 11.43 -2.82 0.98
CA LEU A 252 11.26 -3.17 -0.43
C LEU A 252 11.51 -4.67 -0.61
N PHE A 253 10.70 -5.30 -1.46
CA PHE A 253 10.85 -6.70 -1.83
C PHE A 253 11.36 -6.77 -3.25
N SER A 254 12.63 -7.16 -3.40
CA SER A 254 13.28 -7.47 -4.66
C SER A 254 12.99 -8.94 -4.99
N ILE A 255 12.21 -9.17 -6.05
CA ILE A 255 11.62 -10.46 -6.39
C ILE A 255 12.04 -10.84 -7.82
N VAL A 256 12.46 -12.08 -8.02
CA VAL A 256 12.76 -12.65 -9.34
C VAL A 256 11.70 -13.69 -9.70
N LEU A 257 10.98 -13.44 -10.78
CA LEU A 257 10.03 -14.37 -11.41
C LEU A 257 10.75 -15.15 -12.49
N GLY A 258 10.74 -16.48 -12.37
CA GLY A 258 11.23 -17.45 -13.35
C GLY A 258 10.16 -17.84 -14.37
N GLN A 259 10.29 -19.02 -14.97
CA GLN A 259 9.29 -19.53 -15.92
C GLN A 259 7.97 -19.91 -15.24
N ASP A 260 8.02 -20.57 -14.09
CA ASP A 260 6.84 -21.11 -13.40
C ASP A 260 6.85 -20.86 -11.88
N SER A 261 7.79 -20.04 -11.38
CA SER A 261 7.98 -19.82 -9.94
C SER A 261 8.59 -18.47 -9.57
N VAL A 262 8.45 -18.11 -8.29
CA VAL A 262 9.25 -17.07 -7.63
C VAL A 262 10.58 -17.68 -7.20
N GLU A 263 11.65 -17.35 -7.92
CA GLU A 263 12.97 -17.97 -7.73
C GLU A 263 13.73 -17.33 -6.55
N GLU A 264 13.71 -16.00 -6.46
CA GLU A 264 14.46 -15.24 -5.46
C GLU A 264 13.58 -14.16 -4.81
N VAL A 265 13.79 -13.95 -3.51
CA VAL A 265 13.19 -12.86 -2.73
C VAL A 265 14.27 -12.30 -1.82
N ARG A 266 14.58 -11.02 -1.99
CA ARG A 266 15.47 -10.25 -1.12
C ARG A 266 14.68 -9.09 -0.53
N VAL A 267 14.67 -9.00 0.80
CA VAL A 267 14.01 -7.91 1.51
C VAL A 267 15.04 -6.83 1.86
N ILE A 268 14.71 -5.57 1.58
CA ILE A 268 15.54 -4.42 1.89
C ILE A 268 14.85 -3.67 3.04
N PRO A 269 15.38 -3.74 4.28
CA PRO A 269 14.81 -3.06 5.43
C PRO A 269 14.86 -1.55 5.28
N LEU A 270 13.72 -0.90 5.56
CA LEU A 270 13.60 0.54 5.53
C LEU A 270 12.84 1.07 6.75
N GLU A 271 13.07 2.33 7.07
CA GLU A 271 12.30 3.07 8.05
C GLU A 271 12.01 4.48 7.53
N ILE A 272 10.78 4.95 7.77
CA ILE A 272 10.41 6.35 7.54
C ILE A 272 10.93 7.20 8.70
N GLY A 273 11.80 8.15 8.40
CA GLY A 273 12.35 9.11 9.34
C GLY A 273 11.31 10.10 9.87
N GLU A 274 11.67 10.89 10.89
CA GLU A 274 10.81 11.96 11.40
C GLU A 274 10.56 13.09 10.39
N ASP A 275 11.42 13.15 9.38
CA ASP A 275 11.34 14.05 8.23
C ASP A 275 10.61 13.44 7.03
N TYR A 276 9.99 12.27 7.21
CA TYR A 276 9.24 11.50 6.21
C TYR A 276 10.09 10.89 5.09
N ILE A 277 11.41 11.00 5.16
CA ILE A 277 12.34 10.43 4.18
C ILE A 277 12.61 8.98 4.52
N LEU A 278 12.74 8.12 3.50
CA LEU A 278 13.12 6.72 3.70
C LEU A 278 14.62 6.59 3.97
N HIS A 279 14.93 5.85 5.00
CA HIS A 279 16.29 5.46 5.36
C HIS A 279 16.42 3.94 5.37
N ARG A 280 17.62 3.43 5.08
CA ARG A 280 17.93 2.01 5.30
C ARG A 280 17.82 1.68 6.79
N GLY A 281 16.98 0.70 7.11
CA GLY A 281 16.80 0.21 8.48
C GLY A 281 18.04 -0.56 8.95
N TYR A 282 18.45 -0.33 10.20
CA TYR A 282 19.53 -1.10 10.83
C TYR A 282 18.93 -2.31 11.58
N GLY A 283 19.11 -3.52 11.04
CA GLY A 283 18.69 -4.78 11.67
C GLY A 283 17.82 -5.67 10.76
N SER A 284 17.55 -6.91 11.19
CA SER A 284 16.57 -7.78 10.52
C SER A 284 15.15 -7.28 10.80
N LEU A 285 14.25 -7.36 9.80
CA LEU A 285 12.89 -6.82 9.92
C LEU A 285 11.98 -7.62 10.86
N GLY A 286 12.47 -8.73 11.44
CA GLY A 286 11.64 -9.67 12.22
C GLY A 286 10.59 -10.41 11.39
N VAL A 287 10.44 -10.10 10.10
CA VAL A 287 9.55 -10.77 9.14
C VAL A 287 10.24 -11.86 8.31
N GLU A 288 11.56 -11.99 8.43
CA GLU A 288 12.35 -13.03 7.77
C GLU A 288 12.24 -14.35 8.55
N LYS A 289 11.20 -15.14 8.28
CA LYS A 289 11.23 -16.57 8.59
C LYS A 289 11.45 -17.34 7.29
N ASN A 290 12.71 -17.69 7.05
CA ASN A 290 13.15 -18.49 5.91
C ASN A 290 12.83 -19.96 6.22
N THR A 291 11.58 -20.38 6.05
CA THR A 291 11.20 -21.78 6.16
C THR A 291 10.82 -22.26 4.77
N SER A 292 11.74 -23.02 4.17
CA SER A 292 11.63 -23.59 2.83
C SER A 292 10.46 -24.58 2.66
N GLU A 293 9.74 -24.89 3.72
CA GLU A 293 8.53 -25.72 3.75
C GLU A 293 7.98 -25.54 5.17
N SER A 294 6.89 -24.78 5.35
CA SER A 294 6.26 -24.75 6.68
C SER A 294 4.77 -24.54 6.62
N SER A 295 4.08 -25.48 7.27
CA SER A 295 2.72 -25.36 7.76
C SER A 295 2.46 -24.01 8.45
N LEU A 296 1.19 -23.62 8.59
CA LEU A 296 0.73 -22.45 9.35
C LEU A 296 1.35 -22.32 10.76
N ALA A 297 1.90 -23.39 11.32
CA ALA A 297 2.46 -23.46 12.67
C ALA A 297 3.76 -22.67 12.88
N ASP A 298 4.51 -22.32 11.83
CA ASP A 298 5.81 -21.64 11.98
C ASP A 298 5.71 -20.10 11.96
N TYR A 299 4.52 -19.55 11.75
CA TYR A 299 4.26 -18.11 11.85
C TYR A 299 3.89 -17.70 13.27
N ASP A 300 4.32 -16.49 13.65
CA ASP A 300 3.74 -15.83 14.82
C ASP A 300 2.33 -15.35 14.41
N LEU A 301 1.33 -16.24 14.47
CA LEU A 301 -0.07 -15.88 14.24
C LEU A 301 -0.78 -15.63 15.57
N TYR A 302 -1.87 -14.88 15.49
CA TYR A 302 -2.85 -14.88 16.57
C TYR A 302 -3.45 -16.28 16.72
N LYS A 303 -3.68 -16.71 17.97
CA LYS A 303 -4.16 -18.07 18.24
C LYS A 303 -5.60 -18.29 17.78
N ASN A 304 -6.37 -17.21 17.69
CA ASN A 304 -7.78 -17.21 17.29
C ASN A 304 -8.23 -15.78 16.94
N ASP A 305 -9.43 -15.65 16.40
CA ASP A 305 -10.02 -14.37 16.00
C ASP A 305 -10.27 -13.40 17.17
N THR A 306 -10.42 -13.92 18.40
CA THR A 306 -10.59 -13.09 19.60
C THR A 306 -9.28 -12.35 19.90
N ASP A 307 -8.14 -13.05 19.87
CA ASP A 307 -6.82 -12.45 20.06
C ASP A 307 -6.53 -11.38 18.99
N TYR A 308 -6.86 -11.67 17.73
CA TYR A 308 -6.75 -10.69 16.64
C TYR A 308 -7.63 -9.45 16.91
N SER A 309 -8.91 -9.65 17.25
CA SER A 309 -9.85 -8.57 17.54
C SER A 309 -9.41 -7.70 18.73
N MET A 310 -8.80 -8.32 19.76
CA MET A 310 -8.19 -7.61 20.87
C MET A 310 -7.00 -6.75 20.41
N ALA A 311 -6.12 -7.29 19.56
CA ALA A 311 -5.00 -6.55 18.99
C ALA A 311 -5.47 -5.35 18.17
N VAL A 312 -6.48 -5.51 17.30
CA VAL A 312 -7.12 -4.41 16.56
C VAL A 312 -7.63 -3.32 17.51
N SER A 313 -8.36 -3.71 18.57
CA SER A 313 -8.91 -2.77 19.55
C SER A 313 -7.80 -2.01 20.29
N MET A 314 -6.72 -2.70 20.68
CA MET A 314 -5.56 -2.09 21.33
C MET A 314 -4.81 -1.14 20.40
N ALA A 315 -4.58 -1.53 19.15
CA ALA A 315 -3.93 -0.72 18.13
C ALA A 315 -4.69 0.59 17.90
N ARG A 316 -6.02 0.50 17.68
CA ARG A 316 -6.91 1.67 17.56
C ARG A 316 -6.85 2.60 18.78
N LYS A 317 -6.83 2.05 20.00
CA LYS A 317 -6.72 2.86 21.23
C LYS A 317 -5.37 3.59 21.30
N ARG A 318 -4.26 2.90 21.02
CA ARG A 318 -2.91 3.48 21.01
C ARG A 318 -2.79 4.58 19.95
N TYR A 319 -3.29 4.33 18.75
CA TYR A 319 -3.25 5.30 17.66
C TYR A 319 -4.06 6.57 17.98
N LYS A 320 -5.24 6.45 18.60
CA LYS A 320 -5.99 7.64 19.06
C LYS A 320 -5.21 8.50 20.06
N VAL A 321 -4.54 7.87 21.03
CA VAL A 321 -3.70 8.58 21.99
C VAL A 321 -2.53 9.26 21.28
N PHE A 322 -1.90 8.55 20.35
CA PHE A 322 -0.84 9.10 19.50
C PHE A 322 -1.31 10.33 18.71
N LEU A 323 -2.44 10.25 18.00
CA LEU A 323 -2.98 11.36 17.21
C LEU A 323 -3.23 12.63 18.06
N ARG A 324 -3.73 12.46 19.30
CA ARG A 324 -3.94 13.60 20.22
C ARG A 324 -2.62 14.24 20.63
N LYS A 325 -1.62 13.43 20.98
CA LYS A 325 -0.27 13.92 21.30
C LYS A 325 0.35 14.63 20.10
N GLU A 326 0.24 14.04 18.92
CA GLU A 326 0.78 14.57 17.69
C GLU A 326 0.13 15.91 17.30
N PHE A 327 -1.20 16.03 17.44
CA PHE A 327 -1.90 17.29 17.24
C PHE A 327 -1.35 18.40 18.16
N LEU A 328 -1.20 18.11 19.46
CA LEU A 328 -0.65 19.07 20.42
C LEU A 328 0.80 19.48 20.09
N CYS A 329 1.64 18.52 19.69
CA CYS A 329 3.02 18.79 19.31
C CYS A 329 3.15 19.63 18.02
N ASN A 330 2.16 19.60 17.13
CA ASN A 330 2.18 20.35 15.87
C ASN A 330 1.38 21.66 15.90
N LEU A 331 0.73 21.99 17.02
CA LEU A 331 -0.16 23.15 17.13
C LEU A 331 0.50 24.47 16.71
N SER A 332 1.78 24.66 17.06
CA SER A 332 2.55 25.86 16.69
C SER A 332 3.03 25.89 15.24
N LYS A 333 2.97 24.76 14.53
CA LYS A 333 3.42 24.61 13.14
C LYS A 333 2.27 24.71 12.13
N LEU A 334 1.03 24.44 12.57
CA LEU A 334 -0.16 24.44 11.73
C LEU A 334 -0.69 25.87 11.50
N LYS A 335 -1.23 26.13 10.32
CA LYS A 335 -1.91 27.40 10.02
C LYS A 335 -3.14 27.54 10.92
N LEU A 336 -3.45 28.77 11.34
CA LEU A 336 -4.55 29.05 12.27
C LEU A 336 -5.89 28.45 11.82
N TRP A 337 -6.24 28.60 10.53
CA TRP A 337 -7.51 28.07 10.01
C TRP A 337 -7.55 26.52 10.00
N VAL A 338 -6.42 25.84 9.77
CA VAL A 338 -6.30 24.38 9.87
C VAL A 338 -6.54 23.97 11.32
N THR A 339 -5.87 24.64 12.25
CA THR A 339 -6.02 24.41 13.70
C THR A 339 -7.47 24.58 14.15
N THR A 340 -8.16 25.63 13.70
CA THR A 340 -9.59 25.84 14.03
C THR A 340 -10.47 24.70 13.53
N GLN A 341 -10.27 24.24 12.28
CA GLN A 341 -11.03 23.11 11.73
C GLN A 341 -10.69 21.78 12.41
N LEU A 342 -9.43 21.56 12.79
CA LEU A 342 -9.02 20.38 13.54
C LEU A 342 -9.61 20.36 14.95
N ILE A 343 -9.63 21.49 15.65
CA ILE A 343 -10.30 21.59 16.96
C ILE A 343 -11.78 21.22 16.80
N HIS A 344 -12.46 21.76 15.78
CA HIS A 344 -13.85 21.38 15.50
C HIS A 344 -13.97 19.87 15.20
N TYR A 345 -13.11 19.33 14.33
CA TYR A 345 -13.07 17.91 14.01
C TYR A 345 -12.88 17.02 15.26
N TYR A 346 -11.94 17.36 16.16
CA TYR A 346 -11.71 16.61 17.38
C TYR A 346 -12.83 16.77 18.42
N LEU A 347 -13.41 17.96 18.56
CA LEU A 347 -14.48 18.21 19.55
C LEU A 347 -15.81 17.60 19.13
N PHE A 348 -16.14 17.62 17.83
CA PHE A 348 -17.46 17.24 17.35
C PHE A 348 -17.50 15.85 16.70
N ASN A 349 -16.41 15.36 16.10
CA ASN A 349 -16.41 14.05 15.43
C ASN A 349 -15.74 12.91 16.24
N GLN A 350 -14.85 13.19 17.21
CA GLN A 350 -14.22 12.12 18.00
C GLN A 350 -15.06 11.57 19.18
N ILE A 351 -16.31 12.02 19.34
CA ILE A 351 -17.30 11.35 20.23
C ILE A 351 -18.04 10.21 19.52
N GLY A 352 -17.87 10.04 18.20
CA GLY A 352 -18.50 8.94 17.47
C GLY A 352 -17.76 8.60 16.20
N LEU A 353 -16.75 7.74 16.30
CA LEU A 353 -16.27 7.00 15.13
C LEU A 353 -17.42 6.07 14.70
N LYS A 354 -18.10 6.42 13.62
CA LYS A 354 -18.83 5.40 12.86
C LYS A 354 -17.83 4.70 11.93
N PRO A 355 -18.01 3.37 11.79
CA PRO A 355 -17.00 2.41 11.36
C PRO A 355 -16.40 2.75 10.02
#